data_AF-A0A9X1FUY8-F1
#
_entry.id   AF-A0A9X1FUY8-F1
#
_cell.length_a   1.000
_cell.length_b   1.000
_cell.length_c   1.000
_cell.angle_alpha   90.00
_cell.angle_beta   90.00
_cell.angle_gamma   90.00
#
_symmetry.space_group_name_H-M   'P 1'
#
loop_
_entity.id
_entity.type
_entity.pdbx_description
1 polymer ?
#
loop_
_entity_poly.entity_id
_entity_poly.type
_entity_poly.pdbx_seq_one_letter_code
_entity_poly.pdbx_strand_id
1 'polypeptide(L)'
;MGSIPADAIHWDSGDWIEWHRTAAPPENPPCSAPSEDPQARLHTLRTRLLQCARAYFEMSGQHLPVYDSIAKVHAALAFDLPLDQNTCANTDGTPPQLIVIAPHGPTDVVSVDLSKAFCCLIVVRIRDNFKVEGRMMPRATLPDRTEGQIDLHWRDLPTSD
;
A
#
# COMPACT_ATOMS: atom_id res chain seq x y z
N MET A 1 20.70 -54.27 -5.76
CA MET A 1 21.02 -53.22 -4.78
C MET A 1 21.95 -52.24 -5.47
N GLY A 2 21.41 -51.11 -5.94
CA GLY A 2 22.21 -50.08 -6.60
C GLY A 2 22.84 -49.18 -5.54
N SER A 3 24.15 -49.09 -5.54
CA SER A 3 24.92 -48.23 -4.64
C SER A 3 24.67 -46.76 -4.97
N ILE A 4 24.38 -45.97 -3.95
CA ILE A 4 24.26 -44.51 -4.04
C ILE A 4 25.66 -43.93 -4.28
N PRO A 5 25.87 -43.05 -5.28
CA PRO A 5 27.15 -42.40 -5.49
C PRO A 5 27.52 -41.49 -4.30
N ALA A 6 28.81 -41.40 -3.99
CA ALA A 6 29.34 -40.69 -2.82
C ALA A 6 29.09 -39.17 -2.81
N ASP A 7 28.50 -38.60 -3.85
CA ASP A 7 28.14 -37.18 -3.96
C ASP A 7 26.78 -36.82 -3.31
N ALA A 8 26.10 -37.76 -2.68
CA ALA A 8 24.79 -37.53 -2.06
C ALA A 8 24.86 -37.07 -0.58
N ILE A 9 26.00 -36.58 -0.09
CA ILE A 9 26.17 -36.10 1.28
C ILE A 9 26.99 -34.81 1.30
N HIS A 10 26.41 -33.67 0.91
CA HIS A 10 26.76 -32.35 1.48
C HIS A 10 25.80 -31.22 1.03
N TRP A 11 24.54 -31.26 1.41
CA TRP A 11 23.70 -30.06 1.43
C TRP A 11 23.62 -29.51 2.85
N ASP A 12 24.76 -29.07 3.38
CA ASP A 12 24.82 -28.16 4.52
C ASP A 12 26.20 -27.50 4.65
N SER A 13 26.51 -26.55 3.79
CA SER A 13 27.53 -25.54 4.11
C SER A 13 27.02 -24.19 3.64
N GLY A 14 26.43 -23.47 4.58
CA GLY A 14 25.94 -22.10 4.41
C GLY A 14 27.07 -21.11 4.16
N ASP A 15 27.53 -21.04 2.92
CA ASP A 15 28.31 -19.92 2.40
C ASP A 15 27.58 -19.33 1.18
N TRP A 16 26.72 -18.34 1.43
CA TRP A 16 26.18 -17.52 0.35
C TRP A 16 27.35 -16.72 -0.26
N ILE A 17 27.63 -16.98 -1.54
CA ILE A 17 28.63 -16.25 -2.33
C ILE A 17 28.28 -14.75 -2.31
N GLU A 18 29.12 -13.93 -1.69
CA GLU A 18 29.03 -12.46 -1.73
C GLU A 18 29.36 -11.95 -3.15
N TRP A 19 28.36 -11.54 -3.91
CA TRP A 19 28.51 -10.98 -5.26
C TRP A 19 28.91 -9.49 -5.28
N HIS A 20 29.80 -9.02 -4.41
CA HIS A 20 30.23 -7.61 -4.46
C HIS A 20 31.72 -7.39 -4.13
N ARG A 21 32.59 -7.60 -5.14
CA ARG A 21 33.69 -6.67 -5.48
C ARG A 21 34.55 -7.22 -6.63
N THR A 22 34.35 -6.73 -7.86
CA THR A 22 35.42 -6.56 -8.88
C THR A 22 34.98 -5.91 -10.20
N ALA A 23 33.81 -5.27 -10.29
CA ALA A 23 33.51 -4.42 -11.45
C ALA A 23 33.69 -2.96 -11.07
N ALA A 24 34.63 -2.27 -11.70
CA ALA A 24 34.66 -0.81 -11.67
C ALA A 24 33.33 -0.28 -12.26
N PRO A 25 32.72 0.78 -11.70
CA PRO A 25 31.48 1.32 -12.24
C PRO A 25 31.70 1.80 -13.69
N PRO A 26 30.80 1.49 -14.65
CA PRO A 26 30.84 2.09 -15.97
C PRO A 26 30.63 3.60 -15.86
N GLU A 27 31.40 4.39 -16.60
CA GLU A 27 31.36 5.87 -16.58
C GLU A 27 30.00 6.45 -17.00
N ASN A 28 29.12 5.65 -17.60
CA ASN A 28 27.72 5.98 -17.87
C ASN A 28 26.82 4.73 -17.76
N PRO A 29 26.12 4.50 -16.65
CA PRO A 29 25.16 3.42 -16.54
C PRO A 29 23.87 3.75 -17.36
N PRO A 30 23.39 2.86 -18.25
CA PRO A 30 22.13 3.06 -18.99
C PRO A 30 20.87 2.95 -18.13
N CYS A 31 21.02 2.66 -16.84
CA CYS A 31 19.97 2.72 -15.84
C CYS A 31 20.36 3.79 -14.82
N SER A 32 19.74 4.96 -14.88
CA SER A 32 19.72 5.85 -13.72
C SER A 32 19.25 5.04 -12.51
N ALA A 33 20.01 5.09 -11.42
CA ALA A 33 19.60 4.49 -10.16
C ALA A 33 18.15 4.90 -9.87
N PRO A 34 17.28 3.99 -9.37
CA PRO A 34 15.96 4.39 -8.92
C PRO A 34 16.17 5.59 -8.00
N SER A 35 15.56 6.72 -8.35
CA SER A 35 15.70 7.99 -7.65
C SER A 35 15.76 7.74 -6.14
N GLU A 36 16.79 8.27 -5.47
CA GLU A 36 16.89 8.24 -4.01
C GLU A 36 15.65 8.86 -3.32
N ASP A 37 14.81 9.56 -4.09
CA ASP A 37 13.50 10.06 -3.67
C ASP A 37 12.54 8.93 -3.23
N PRO A 38 12.18 8.89 -1.93
CA PRO A 38 11.19 7.96 -1.40
C PRO A 38 9.82 8.07 -2.07
N GLN A 39 9.40 9.27 -2.49
CA GLN A 39 8.09 9.50 -3.11
C GLN A 39 8.02 8.84 -4.49
N ALA A 40 9.06 8.97 -5.31
CA ALA A 40 9.15 8.27 -6.59
C ALA A 40 9.17 6.73 -6.45
N ARG A 41 9.76 6.18 -5.38
CA ARG A 41 9.70 4.74 -5.08
C ARG A 41 8.27 4.30 -4.73
N LEU A 42 7.56 5.06 -3.90
CA LEU A 42 6.16 4.79 -3.57
C LEU A 42 5.25 4.91 -4.80
N HIS A 43 5.49 5.91 -5.66
CA HIS A 43 4.74 6.09 -6.90
C HIS A 43 4.91 4.87 -7.82
N THR A 44 6.15 4.42 -7.99
CA THR A 44 6.48 3.22 -8.77
C THR A 44 5.81 1.97 -8.18
N LEU A 45 5.85 1.80 -6.86
CA LEU A 45 5.21 0.67 -6.18
C LEU A 45 3.70 0.67 -6.41
N ARG A 46 3.02 1.81 -6.22
CA ARG A 46 1.58 1.95 -6.47
C ARG A 46 1.22 1.57 -7.90
N THR A 47 1.97 2.09 -8.86
CA THR A 47 1.75 1.82 -10.29
C THR A 47 1.89 0.33 -10.60
N ARG A 48 2.92 -0.33 -10.08
CA ARG A 48 3.13 -1.77 -10.27
C ARG A 48 2.02 -2.61 -9.64
N LEU A 49 1.58 -2.27 -8.42
CA LEU A 49 0.48 -2.97 -7.75
C LEU A 49 -0.83 -2.87 -8.54
N LEU A 50 -1.14 -1.68 -9.07
CA LEU A 50 -2.31 -1.47 -9.92
C LEU A 50 -2.23 -2.24 -11.23
N GLN A 51 -1.06 -2.24 -11.88
CA GLN A 51 -0.83 -3.00 -13.10
C GLN A 51 -1.00 -4.50 -12.88
N CYS A 52 -0.45 -5.05 -11.79
CA CYS A 52 -0.61 -6.45 -11.43
C CYS A 52 -2.08 -6.81 -11.16
N ALA A 53 -2.79 -5.98 -10.39
CA ALA A 53 -4.21 -6.20 -10.10
C ALA A 53 -5.06 -6.17 -11.37
N ARG A 54 -4.75 -5.24 -12.29
CA ARG A 54 -5.42 -5.13 -13.59
C ARG A 54 -5.15 -6.31 -14.49
N ALA A 55 -3.88 -6.69 -14.67
CA ALA A 55 -3.51 -7.83 -15.50
C ALA A 55 -4.15 -9.13 -14.99
N TYR A 56 -4.15 -9.34 -13.67
CA TYR A 56 -4.81 -10.49 -13.06
C TYR A 56 -6.31 -10.53 -13.35
N PHE A 57 -7.00 -9.38 -13.24
CA PHE A 57 -8.42 -9.27 -13.55
C PHE A 57 -8.71 -9.52 -15.03
N GLU A 58 -7.92 -8.94 -15.93
CA GLU A 58 -8.06 -9.14 -17.38
C GLU A 58 -7.86 -10.62 -17.78
N MET A 59 -6.97 -11.34 -17.09
CA MET A 59 -6.68 -12.75 -17.36
C MET A 59 -7.70 -13.72 -16.75
N SER A 60 -8.19 -13.45 -15.54
CA SER A 60 -8.98 -14.40 -14.74
C SER A 60 -10.44 -14.01 -14.52
N GLY A 61 -10.80 -12.75 -14.77
CA GLY A 61 -12.07 -12.16 -14.36
C GLY A 61 -12.22 -11.98 -12.84
N GLN A 62 -11.20 -12.30 -12.06
CA GLN A 62 -11.20 -12.22 -10.60
C GLN A 62 -10.34 -11.07 -10.10
N HIS A 63 -10.69 -10.52 -8.94
CA HIS A 63 -9.92 -9.44 -8.34
C HIS A 63 -8.79 -9.97 -7.45
N LEU A 64 -7.59 -9.39 -7.59
CA LEU A 64 -6.44 -9.70 -6.74
C LEU A 64 -6.58 -9.02 -5.36
N PRO A 65 -6.37 -9.72 -4.22
CA PRO A 65 -6.55 -9.17 -2.88
C PRO A 65 -5.38 -8.28 -2.44
N VAL A 66 -5.11 -7.20 -3.19
CA VAL A 66 -4.00 -6.25 -2.96
C VAL A 66 -4.47 -4.81 -2.73
N TYR A 67 -5.79 -4.58 -2.70
CA TYR A 67 -6.37 -3.23 -2.63
C TYR A 67 -6.02 -2.49 -1.34
N ASP A 68 -5.90 -3.17 -0.22
CA ASP A 68 -5.46 -2.55 1.03
C ASP A 68 -4.03 -2.04 0.94
N SER A 69 -3.13 -2.81 0.33
CA SER A 69 -1.74 -2.39 0.10
C SER A 69 -1.68 -1.22 -0.88
N ILE A 70 -2.47 -1.25 -1.96
CA ILE A 70 -2.58 -0.13 -2.91
C ILE A 70 -3.06 1.12 -2.18
N ALA A 71 -4.06 0.99 -1.31
CA ALA A 71 -4.62 2.10 -0.56
C ALA A 71 -3.62 2.70 0.43
N LYS A 72 -2.86 1.87 1.16
CA LYS A 72 -1.79 2.32 2.07
C LYS A 72 -0.73 3.12 1.32
N VAL A 73 -0.23 2.58 0.19
CA VAL A 73 0.78 3.28 -0.63
C VAL A 73 0.21 4.57 -1.22
N HIS A 74 -1.06 4.58 -1.63
CA HIS A 74 -1.69 5.79 -2.15
C HIS A 74 -1.90 6.86 -1.07
N ALA A 75 -2.32 6.47 0.14
CA ALA A 75 -2.47 7.37 1.27
C ALA A 75 -1.12 7.98 1.67
N ALA A 76 -0.05 7.17 1.67
CA ALA A 76 1.31 7.65 1.91
C ALA A 76 1.75 8.71 0.89
N LEU A 77 1.43 8.49 -0.40
CA LEU A 77 1.73 9.44 -1.48
C LEU A 77 0.88 10.72 -1.42
N ALA A 78 -0.41 10.60 -1.12
CA ALA A 78 -1.37 11.71 -1.23
C ALA A 78 -1.39 12.60 0.01
N PHE A 79 -1.09 12.04 1.19
CA PHE A 79 -1.24 12.73 2.48
C PHE A 79 0.06 12.77 3.27
N ASP A 80 1.18 12.43 2.65
CA ASP A 80 2.52 12.38 3.25
C ASP A 80 2.57 11.55 4.56
N LEU A 81 1.91 10.38 4.51
CA LEU A 81 1.82 9.47 5.64
C LEU A 81 2.89 8.39 5.57
N PRO A 82 3.41 7.94 6.72
CA PRO A 82 4.30 6.79 6.74
C PRO A 82 3.55 5.53 6.32
N LEU A 83 4.25 4.67 5.57
CA LEU A 83 3.72 3.38 5.12
C LEU A 83 3.49 2.41 6.30
N ASP A 84 4.27 2.59 7.36
CA ASP A 84 4.13 1.87 8.61
C ASP A 84 3.04 2.54 9.45
N GLN A 85 1.89 1.86 9.56
CA GLN A 85 0.69 2.33 10.29
C GLN A 85 0.95 2.69 11.77
N ASN A 86 2.12 2.34 12.30
CA ASN A 86 2.54 2.59 13.67
C ASN A 86 3.15 3.98 13.89
N THR A 87 3.33 4.78 12.85
CA THR A 87 4.09 6.04 12.97
C THR A 87 3.34 7.24 12.44
N CYS A 88 2.02 7.32 12.63
CA CYS A 88 1.40 8.64 12.56
C CYS A 88 1.76 9.41 13.82
N ALA A 89 2.92 10.04 13.73
CA ALA A 89 3.46 11.00 14.67
C ALA A 89 2.73 12.33 14.51
N ASN A 90 1.41 12.32 14.67
CA ASN A 90 0.77 13.44 15.30
C ASN A 90 1.28 13.42 16.75
N THR A 91 1.46 14.59 17.35
CA THR A 91 2.06 14.83 18.68
C THR A 91 1.51 13.93 19.82
N ASP A 92 0.34 13.29 19.62
CA ASP A 92 -0.38 12.46 20.59
C ASP A 92 -0.41 10.93 20.28
N GLY A 93 0.29 10.46 19.24
CA GLY A 93 0.46 9.02 18.96
C GLY A 93 -0.77 8.25 18.46
N THR A 94 -1.81 8.97 18.00
CA THR A 94 -3.06 8.36 17.51
C THR A 94 -3.00 8.13 15.99
N PRO A 95 -3.20 6.89 15.49
CA PRO A 95 -3.06 6.58 14.07
C PRO A 95 -4.25 7.06 13.21
N PRO A 96 -4.08 7.20 11.88
CA PRO A 96 -5.18 7.45 10.96
C PRO A 96 -5.96 6.16 10.73
N GLN A 97 -7.27 6.31 10.51
CA GLN A 97 -8.13 5.22 10.11
C GLN A 97 -8.21 5.17 8.58
N LEU A 98 -7.68 4.11 7.98
CA LEU A 98 -7.76 3.86 6.54
C LEU A 98 -8.97 2.96 6.23
N ILE A 99 -9.85 3.42 5.35
CA ILE A 99 -10.96 2.63 4.79
C ILE A 99 -10.79 2.52 3.28
N VAL A 100 -10.98 1.31 2.76
CA VAL A 100 -10.78 0.99 1.34
C VAL A 100 -12.10 0.63 0.70
N ILE A 101 -12.46 1.36 -0.36
CA ILE A 101 -13.56 1.00 -1.25
C ILE A 101 -12.94 0.31 -2.46
N ALA A 102 -12.96 -1.03 -2.42
CA ALA A 102 -12.50 -1.86 -3.53
C ALA A 102 -13.45 -1.74 -4.75
N PRO A 103 -13.02 -2.14 -5.96
CA PRO A 103 -13.82 -2.04 -7.18
C PRO A 103 -15.21 -2.68 -7.07
N HIS A 104 -15.28 -3.85 -6.46
CA HIS A 104 -16.51 -4.61 -6.21
C HIS A 104 -17.26 -4.22 -4.92
N GLY A 105 -16.80 -3.15 -4.24
CA GLY A 105 -17.33 -2.70 -2.96
C GLY A 105 -18.53 -1.74 -3.08
N PRO A 106 -19.10 -1.31 -1.94
CA PRO A 106 -20.18 -0.33 -1.92
C PRO A 106 -19.73 0.98 -2.59
N THR A 107 -20.57 1.52 -3.46
CA THR A 107 -20.16 2.58 -4.38
C THR A 107 -20.24 3.99 -3.79
N ASP A 108 -20.93 4.19 -2.67
CA ASP A 108 -21.17 5.56 -2.19
C ASP A 108 -21.19 5.73 -0.68
N VAL A 109 -21.39 4.67 0.11
CA VAL A 109 -21.50 4.77 1.56
C VAL A 109 -20.31 4.09 2.23
N VAL A 110 -19.70 4.80 3.18
CA VAL A 110 -18.57 4.35 3.99
C VAL A 110 -18.96 4.38 5.45
N SER A 111 -18.95 3.21 6.08
CA SER A 111 -19.20 3.11 7.50
C SER A 111 -17.92 3.31 8.30
N VAL A 112 -17.96 4.22 9.27
CA VAL A 112 -16.84 4.56 10.14
C VAL A 112 -17.23 4.25 11.58
N ASP A 113 -16.40 3.46 12.25
CA ASP A 113 -16.53 3.18 13.68
C ASP A 113 -15.86 4.28 14.51
N LEU A 114 -16.68 5.10 15.18
CA LEU A 114 -16.22 6.23 15.99
C LEU A 114 -15.65 5.80 17.35
N SER A 115 -15.82 4.53 17.72
CA SER A 115 -15.31 3.96 18.99
C SER A 115 -13.79 3.74 18.92
N LYS A 116 -13.20 3.76 17.72
CA LYS A 116 -11.75 3.67 17.52
C LYS A 116 -11.10 5.03 17.72
N ALA A 117 -9.96 5.06 18.41
CA ALA A 117 -9.14 6.26 18.49
C ALA A 117 -8.37 6.45 17.17
N PHE A 118 -8.72 7.50 16.42
CA PHE A 118 -8.00 7.90 15.21
C PHE A 118 -7.91 9.43 15.09
N CYS A 119 -6.83 9.93 14.49
CA CYS A 119 -6.59 11.36 14.32
C CYS A 119 -7.27 11.93 13.07
N CYS A 120 -7.28 11.17 11.99
CA CYS A 120 -7.98 11.48 10.75
C CYS A 120 -8.49 10.20 10.09
N LEU A 121 -9.59 10.36 9.34
CA LEU A 121 -10.16 9.34 8.48
C LEU A 121 -9.59 9.52 7.07
N ILE A 122 -9.12 8.42 6.48
CA ILE A 122 -8.65 8.37 5.11
C ILE A 122 -9.48 7.34 4.38
N VAL A 123 -10.15 7.76 3.33
CA VAL A 123 -10.92 6.86 2.48
C VAL A 123 -10.24 6.81 1.12
N VAL A 124 -9.80 5.62 0.74
CA VAL A 124 -9.23 5.38 -0.59
C VAL A 124 -10.22 4.54 -1.40
N ARG A 125 -10.59 5.07 -2.55
CA ARG A 125 -11.49 4.43 -3.50
C ARG A 125 -10.73 3.97 -4.73
N ILE A 126 -10.92 2.71 -5.08
CA ILE A 126 -10.38 2.09 -6.29
C ILE A 126 -11.56 1.69 -7.17
N ARG A 127 -11.66 2.29 -8.35
CA ARG A 127 -12.74 2.06 -9.31
C ARG A 127 -12.49 0.79 -10.13
N ASP A 128 -13.50 0.31 -10.85
CA ASP A 128 -13.41 -0.82 -11.79
C ASP A 128 -12.40 -0.60 -12.92
N ASN A 129 -12.12 0.65 -13.27
CA ASN A 129 -11.08 1.01 -14.23
C ASN A 129 -9.68 1.16 -13.60
N PHE A 130 -9.50 0.70 -12.35
CA PHE A 130 -8.27 0.80 -11.57
C PHE A 130 -7.81 2.25 -11.31
N LYS A 131 -8.68 3.24 -11.48
CA LYS A 131 -8.42 4.62 -11.02
C LYS A 131 -8.53 4.66 -9.50
N VAL A 132 -7.53 5.27 -8.87
CA VAL A 132 -7.46 5.44 -7.41
C VAL A 132 -7.74 6.90 -7.06
N GLU A 133 -8.62 7.11 -6.08
CA GLU A 133 -9.00 8.41 -5.54
C GLU A 133 -8.87 8.34 -4.01
N GLY A 134 -8.22 9.32 -3.39
CA GLY A 134 -8.08 9.42 -1.94
C GLY A 134 -8.78 10.67 -1.40
N ARG A 135 -9.42 10.56 -0.24
CA ARG A 135 -10.00 11.69 0.50
C ARG A 135 -9.61 11.56 1.98
N MET A 136 -9.26 12.69 2.60
CA MET A 136 -8.88 12.74 4.01
C MET A 136 -9.77 13.72 4.78
N MET A 137 -10.22 13.32 5.96
CA MET A 137 -11.08 14.12 6.85
C MET A 137 -10.54 14.08 8.29
N PRO A 138 -10.31 15.22 8.96
CA PRO A 138 -9.92 15.25 10.37
C PRO A 138 -10.97 14.62 11.29
N ARG A 139 -10.57 13.98 12.40
CA ARG A 139 -11.56 13.46 13.39
C ARG A 139 -12.45 14.56 13.96
N ALA A 140 -11.92 15.78 14.08
CA ALA A 140 -12.63 16.95 14.60
C ALA A 140 -13.83 17.40 13.73
N THR A 141 -13.87 17.04 12.44
CA THR A 141 -15.02 17.37 11.56
C THR A 141 -16.12 16.31 11.63
N LEU A 142 -15.84 15.15 12.22
CA LEU A 142 -16.84 14.12 12.49
C LEU A 142 -17.60 14.46 13.78
N PRO A 143 -18.88 14.05 13.91
CA PRO A 143 -19.64 14.31 15.12
C PRO A 143 -18.91 13.78 16.36
N ASP A 144 -18.93 14.58 17.42
CA ASP A 144 -18.34 14.22 18.70
C ASP A 144 -19.28 13.26 19.44
N ARG A 145 -19.26 12.01 18.98
CA ARG A 145 -19.94 10.88 19.63
C ARG A 145 -18.89 9.88 20.07
N THR A 146 -19.04 9.40 21.29
CA THR A 146 -18.11 8.47 21.95
C THR A 146 -18.22 7.05 21.39
N GLU A 147 -19.40 6.67 20.88
CA GLU A 147 -19.69 5.32 20.41
C GLU A 147 -20.64 5.35 19.20
N GLY A 148 -20.46 4.39 18.30
CA GLY A 148 -21.37 4.15 17.19
C GLY A 148 -20.71 4.18 15.81
N GLN A 149 -21.46 3.66 14.83
CA GLN A 149 -21.09 3.66 13.42
C GLN A 149 -21.77 4.84 12.74
N ILE A 150 -21.01 5.63 12.00
CA ILE A 150 -21.55 6.66 11.12
C ILE A 150 -21.36 6.23 9.67
N ASP A 151 -22.41 6.40 8.88
CA ASP A 151 -22.37 6.22 7.44
C ASP A 151 -22.11 7.57 6.78
N LEU A 152 -20.99 7.66 6.06
CA LEU A 152 -20.59 8.85 5.31
C LEU A 152 -20.76 8.58 3.82
N HIS A 153 -21.34 9.54 3.10
CA HIS A 153 -21.35 9.46 1.64
C HIS A 153 -19.99 9.89 1.09
N TRP A 154 -19.48 9.13 0.11
CA TRP A 154 -18.24 9.44 -0.58
C TRP A 154 -18.23 10.87 -1.14
N ARG A 155 -19.38 11.34 -1.64
CA ARG A 155 -19.56 12.68 -2.21
C ARG A 155 -19.34 13.80 -1.20
N ASP A 156 -19.69 13.55 0.06
CA ASP A 156 -19.64 14.54 1.15
C ASP A 156 -18.25 14.65 1.77
N LEU A 157 -17.36 13.68 1.48
CA LEU A 157 -15.97 13.75 1.92
C LEU A 157 -15.24 14.89 1.17
N PRO A 158 -14.37 15.67 1.85
CA PRO A 158 -13.60 16.71 1.20
C PRO A 158 -12.71 16.12 0.10
N THR A 159 -12.62 16.82 -1.03
CA THR A 159 -11.70 16.43 -2.11
C THR A 159 -10.37 17.10 -1.82
N SER A 160 -9.30 16.31 -1.81
CA SER A 160 -7.94 16.81 -1.71
C SER A 160 -7.52 17.23 -3.12
N ASP A 161 -7.58 18.53 -3.39
CA ASP A 161 -7.01 19.15 -4.60
C ASP A 161 -5.49 19.27 -4.44
#